data_AF-A0A929PVQ1-F1
#
_entry.id   AF-A0A929PVQ1-F1
#
_cell.length_a   1.000
_cell.length_b   1.000
_cell.length_c   1.000
_cell.angle_alpha   90.00
_cell.angle_beta   90.00
_cell.angle_gamma   90.00
#
_symmetry.space_group_name_H-M   'P 1'
#
loop_
_entity.id
_entity.type
_entity.pdbx_description
1 polymer ?
#
loop_
_entity_poly.entity_id
_entity_poly.type
_entity_poly.pdbx_seq_one_letter_code
_entity_poly.pdbx_strand_id
1 'polypeptide(L)'
;MRPGDKVICVNATIDPDKAEEIRKDFEIWVTKDTQYTVRELLDNNGIVMGVLLDEIHNFPKYFKLIDRFQEPAFAHWRFRKLNYATSEAAEEQVEELVGVGRSDEKQQEGF
;
A
#
# COMPACT_ATOMS: atom_id res chain seq x y z
N MET A 1 -2.57 5.15 -3.45
CA MET A 1 -2.77 3.74 -3.83
C MET A 1 -3.77 3.72 -4.96
N ARG A 2 -3.65 2.82 -5.93
CA ARG A 2 -4.57 2.60 -7.05
C ARG A 2 -4.59 1.13 -7.45
N PRO A 3 -5.61 0.65 -8.20
CA PRO A 3 -5.59 -0.69 -8.80
C PRO A 3 -4.27 -0.99 -9.52
N GLY A 4 -3.75 -2.20 -9.34
CA GLY A 4 -2.46 -2.68 -9.83
C GLY A 4 -1.26 -2.33 -8.93
N ASP A 5 -1.39 -1.43 -7.96
CA ASP A 5 -0.29 -1.13 -7.03
C ASP A 5 0.02 -2.37 -6.16
N LYS A 6 1.31 -2.66 -5.97
CA LYS A 6 1.77 -3.61 -4.95
C LYS A 6 1.81 -2.93 -3.58
N VAL A 7 1.29 -3.63 -2.57
CA VAL A 7 1.21 -3.13 -1.19
C VAL A 7 1.67 -4.21 -0.20
N ILE A 8 2.16 -3.80 0.96
CA ILE A 8 2.44 -4.71 2.08
C ILE A 8 1.45 -4.44 3.21
N CYS A 9 0.89 -5.50 3.80
CA CYS A 9 0.02 -5.38 4.97
C CYS A 9 0.85 -5.06 6.21
N VAL A 10 0.75 -3.84 6.73
CA VAL A 10 1.47 -3.38 7.93
C VAL A 10 0.67 -3.60 9.22
N ASN A 11 -0.65 -3.75 9.11
CA ASN A 11 -1.53 -4.00 10.27
C ASN A 11 -2.65 -5.01 9.93
N ALA A 12 -2.48 -6.24 10.40
CA ALA A 12 -3.48 -7.31 10.29
C ALA A 12 -4.31 -7.50 11.59
N THR A 13 -4.13 -6.64 12.60
CA THR A 13 -4.83 -6.78 13.89
C THR A 13 -6.33 -6.61 13.71
N ILE A 14 -7.09 -7.52 14.28
CA ILE A 14 -8.55 -7.45 14.40
C ILE A 14 -8.86 -6.89 15.79
N ASP A 15 -9.74 -5.89 15.83
CA ASP A 15 -10.27 -5.35 17.09
C ASP A 15 -11.01 -6.47 17.86
N PRO A 16 -10.60 -6.81 19.09
CA PRO A 16 -11.18 -7.92 19.84
C PRO A 16 -12.69 -7.80 20.02
N ASP A 17 -13.22 -6.58 20.17
CA ASP A 17 -14.65 -6.35 20.39
C ASP A 17 -15.48 -6.59 19.13
N LYS A 18 -14.84 -6.59 17.96
CA LYS A 18 -15.47 -6.81 16.64
C LYS A 18 -15.05 -8.13 16.00
N ALA A 19 -14.29 -8.96 16.73
CA ALA A 19 -13.57 -10.06 16.13
C ALA A 19 -14.49 -11.19 15.66
N GLU A 20 -15.63 -11.40 16.30
CA GLU A 20 -16.63 -12.38 15.84
C GLU A 20 -17.31 -11.95 14.55
N GLU A 21 -17.78 -10.70 14.47
CA GLU A 21 -18.41 -10.15 13.27
C GLU A 21 -17.44 -10.13 12.09
N ILE A 22 -16.21 -9.64 12.32
CA ILE A 22 -15.18 -9.58 11.28
C ILE A 22 -14.84 -10.97 10.73
N ARG A 23 -14.70 -11.99 11.58
CA ARG A 23 -14.41 -13.36 11.12
C ARG A 23 -15.59 -14.03 10.41
N LYS A 24 -16.81 -13.58 10.66
CA LYS A 24 -18.00 -14.06 9.96
C LYS A 24 -18.11 -13.44 8.57
N ASP A 25 -17.74 -12.16 8.44
CA ASP A 25 -17.81 -11.44 7.18
C ASP A 25 -16.60 -11.75 6.28
N PHE A 26 -15.41 -11.89 6.85
CA PHE A 26 -14.16 -12.21 6.15
C PHE A 26 -13.78 -13.68 6.34
N GLU A 27 -13.98 -14.49 5.30
CA GLU A 27 -13.53 -15.89 5.26
C GLU A 27 -12.00 -15.97 5.15
N ILE A 28 -11.40 -15.02 4.42
CA ILE A 28 -9.97 -14.88 4.22
C ILE A 28 -9.55 -13.50 4.71
N TRP A 29 -8.65 -13.49 5.68
CA TRP A 29 -8.06 -12.28 6.26
C TRP A 29 -6.64 -12.05 5.74
N VAL A 30 -6.19 -10.79 5.75
CA VAL A 30 -4.81 -10.44 5.39
C VAL A 30 -3.81 -10.90 6.44
N THR A 31 -2.61 -11.23 5.99
CA THR A 31 -1.49 -11.60 6.85
C THR A 31 -0.51 -10.43 6.94
N LYS A 32 -0.07 -10.09 8.16
CA LYS A 32 0.92 -9.04 8.38
C LYS A 32 2.22 -9.38 7.63
N ASP A 33 2.88 -8.35 7.11
CA ASP A 33 4.15 -8.43 6.38
C ASP A 33 4.07 -9.23 5.07
N THR A 34 2.84 -9.53 4.60
CA THR A 34 2.59 -10.17 3.31
C THR A 34 2.29 -9.12 2.24
N GLN A 35 2.76 -9.37 1.02
CA GLN A 35 2.55 -8.51 -0.14
C GLN A 35 1.28 -8.90 -0.89
N TYR A 36 0.58 -7.90 -1.41
CA TYR A 36 -0.66 -8.04 -2.13
C TYR A 36 -0.72 -7.05 -3.30
N THR A 37 -1.66 -7.29 -4.21
CA THR A 37 -1.93 -6.44 -5.36
C THR A 37 -3.31 -5.82 -5.19
N VAL A 38 -3.41 -4.50 -5.32
CA VAL A 38 -4.69 -3.81 -5.20
C VAL A 38 -5.55 -4.13 -6.42
N ARG A 39 -6.70 -4.75 -6.20
CA ARG A 39 -7.70 -5.05 -7.24
C ARG A 39 -8.60 -3.84 -7.50
N GLU A 40 -9.19 -3.31 -6.43
CA GLU A 40 -10.16 -2.22 -6.50
C GLU A 40 -10.14 -1.38 -5.23
N LEU A 41 -10.48 -0.09 -5.36
CA LEU A 41 -10.70 0.82 -4.24
C LEU A 41 -12.18 1.17 -4.20
N LEU A 42 -12.81 0.96 -3.04
CA LEU A 42 -14.23 1.18 -2.84
C LEU A 42 -14.45 2.43 -1.99
N ASP A 43 -15.22 3.38 -2.51
CA ASP A 43 -15.71 4.52 -1.74
C ASP A 43 -16.94 4.10 -0.92
N ASN A 44 -16.75 4.03 0.40
CA ASN A 44 -17.76 3.62 1.36
C ASN A 44 -18.46 4.85 1.95
N ASN A 45 -19.00 5.73 1.10
CA ASN A 45 -19.72 6.96 1.47
C ASN A 45 -18.93 7.86 2.45
N GLY A 46 -17.61 8.00 2.24
CA GLY A 46 -16.77 8.88 3.06
C GLY A 46 -16.35 8.35 4.44
N ILE A 47 -16.64 7.08 4.78
CA ILE A 47 -16.26 6.49 6.07
C ILE A 47 -14.77 6.11 6.07
N VAL A 48 -14.43 5.04 5.34
CA VAL A 48 -13.06 4.57 5.12
C VAL A 48 -13.01 3.92 3.75
N MET A 49 -12.06 4.35 2.92
CA MET A 49 -11.81 3.72 1.63
C MET A 49 -11.46 2.23 1.82
N GLY A 50 -12.27 1.37 1.18
CA GLY A 50 -12.06 -0.07 1.14
C GLY A 50 -11.06 -0.46 0.07
N VAL A 51 -10.28 -1.50 0.33
CA VAL A 51 -9.28 -2.07 -0.57
C VAL A 51 -9.63 -3.53 -0.80
N LEU A 52 -9.86 -3.89 -2.05
CA LEU A 52 -9.90 -5.28 -2.51
C LEU A 52 -8.52 -5.67 -3.05
N LEU A 53 -8.16 -6.93 -2.85
CA LEU A 53 -6.87 -7.48 -3.28
C LEU A 53 -7.10 -8.56 -4.34
N ASP A 54 -6.14 -8.78 -5.23
CA ASP A 54 -6.22 -9.84 -6.25
C ASP A 54 -6.05 -11.23 -5.63
N GLU A 55 -5.30 -11.33 -4.52
CA GLU A 55 -4.99 -12.60 -3.88
C GLU A 55 -6.07 -13.05 -2.89
N ILE A 56 -7.02 -12.16 -2.55
CA ILE A 56 -8.06 -12.41 -1.55
C ILE A 56 -9.42 -12.09 -2.14
N HIS A 57 -10.28 -13.11 -2.17
CA HIS A 57 -11.67 -13.02 -2.58
C HIS A 57 -12.57 -13.52 -1.46
N ASN A 58 -13.42 -12.65 -0.93
CA ASN A 58 -14.45 -12.99 0.04
C ASN A 58 -15.84 -12.95 -0.62
N PHE A 59 -16.81 -13.71 -0.10
CA PHE A 59 -18.17 -13.64 -0.63
C PHE A 59 -18.83 -12.29 -0.29
N PRO A 60 -19.53 -11.66 -1.26
CA PRO A 60 -20.29 -10.46 -0.98
C PRO A 60 -21.30 -10.64 0.15
N LYS A 61 -21.37 -9.66 1.04
CA LYS A 61 -22.34 -9.57 2.15
C LYS A 61 -23.05 -8.23 2.10
N TYR A 62 -24.19 -8.16 2.78
CA TYR A 62 -24.90 -6.90 2.97
C TYR A 62 -24.33 -6.13 4.15
N PHE A 63 -23.76 -4.95 3.89
CA PHE A 63 -23.21 -4.07 4.90
C PHE A 63 -24.19 -2.95 5.23
N LYS A 64 -24.80 -3.02 6.43
CA LYS A 64 -25.77 -2.02 6.92
C LYS A 64 -25.23 -0.59 6.91
N LEU A 65 -23.95 -0.41 7.19
CA LEU A 65 -23.30 0.90 7.30
C LEU A 65 -23.28 1.67 5.98
N ILE A 66 -23.22 0.97 4.85
CA ILE A 66 -23.19 1.54 3.50
C ILE A 66 -24.44 1.18 2.67
N ASP A 67 -25.41 0.49 3.29
CA ASP A 67 -26.65 0.00 2.68
C ASP A 67 -26.46 -0.67 1.31
N ARG A 68 -25.49 -1.60 1.23
CA ARG A 68 -25.10 -2.22 -0.04
C ARG A 68 -24.60 -3.66 0.14
N PHE A 69 -24.87 -4.49 -0.87
CA PHE A 69 -24.17 -5.76 -1.06
C PHE A 69 -22.81 -5.54 -1.70
N GLN A 70 -21.74 -5.94 -1.01
CA GLN A 70 -20.37 -5.70 -1.43
C GLN A 70 -19.46 -6.80 -0.89
N GLU A 71 -18.33 -7.05 -1.56
CA GLU A 71 -17.25 -7.85 -0.98
C GLU A 71 -16.65 -7.14 0.26
N PRO A 72 -16.41 -7.86 1.37
CA PRO A 72 -15.71 -7.29 2.52
C PRO A 72 -14.36 -6.70 2.10
N ALA A 73 -14.22 -5.39 2.24
CA ALA A 73 -13.02 -4.67 1.83
C ALA A 73 -12.17 -4.26 3.04
N PHE A 74 -10.86 -4.33 2.87
CA PHE A 74 -9.93 -3.97 3.93
C PHE A 74 -9.77 -2.46 4.02
N ALA A 75 -9.60 -1.92 5.22
CA ALA A 75 -9.32 -0.50 5.37
C ALA A 75 -7.94 -0.14 4.77
N HIS A 76 -7.88 0.93 3.98
CA HIS A 76 -6.65 1.34 3.29
C HIS A 76 -5.42 1.53 4.21
N TRP A 77 -5.63 1.97 5.46
CA TRP A 77 -4.56 2.20 6.44
C TRP A 77 -3.87 0.91 6.90
N ARG A 78 -4.43 -0.28 6.60
CA ARG A 78 -3.78 -1.58 6.87
C ARG A 78 -2.57 -1.83 5.96
N PHE A 79 -2.44 -1.06 4.87
CA PHE A 79 -1.45 -1.30 3.85
C PHE A 79 -0.53 -0.11 3.63
N ARG A 80 0.72 -0.42 3.28
CA ARG A 80 1.69 0.56 2.80
C ARG A 80 2.02 0.23 1.35
N LYS A 81 2.01 1.24 0.48
CA LYS A 81 2.41 1.08 -0.92
C LYS A 81 3.89 0.70 -1.00
N LEU A 82 4.19 -0.31 -1.80
CA LEU A 82 5.56 -0.67 -2.15
C LEU A 82 5.94 0.13 -3.40
N ASN A 83 6.96 0.97 -3.26
CA ASN A 83 7.58 1.62 -4.40
C ASN A 83 8.68 0.67 -4.90
N TYR A 84 8.34 -0.24 -5.79
CA TYR A 84 9.37 -0.83 -6.63
C TYR A 84 9.85 0.30 -7.52
N ALA A 85 11.13 0.68 -7.39
CA ALA A 85 11.76 1.46 -8.43
C ALA A 85 11.69 0.58 -9.69
N THR A 86 10.67 0.78 -10.52
CA THR A 86 10.73 0.35 -11.90
C THR A 86 11.97 1.02 -12.45
N SER A 87 12.89 0.23 -13.01
CA SER A 87 14.14 0.70 -13.59
C SER A 87 13.94 1.85 -14.60
N GLU A 88 12.73 2.04 -15.12
CA GLU A 88 12.34 3.15 -15.99
C GLU A 88 12.13 4.50 -15.27
N ALA A 89 11.99 4.53 -13.93
CA ALA A 89 11.83 5.76 -13.14
C ALA A 89 13.12 6.19 -12.41
N ALA A 90 14.20 5.40 -12.53
CA ALA A 90 15.49 5.72 -11.95
C ALA A 90 16.35 6.61 -12.86
N GLU A 91 16.03 6.71 -14.15
CA GLU A 91 16.80 7.52 -15.11
C GLU A 91 16.41 9.01 -15.10
N GLU A 92 15.21 9.39 -14.66
CA GLU A 92 14.75 10.80 -14.67
C GLU A 92 15.07 11.58 -13.38
N GLN A 93 15.59 10.96 -12.32
CA GLN A 93 15.90 11.66 -11.06
C GLN A 93 17.40 11.91 -10.82
N VAL A 94 18.27 11.63 -11.79
CA VAL A 94 19.73 11.82 -11.65
C VAL A 94 20.24 13.12 -12.31
N GLU A 95 19.44 13.81 -13.13
CA GLU A 95 19.92 15.01 -13.85
C GLU A 95 19.83 16.34 -13.08
N GLU A 96 19.17 16.42 -11.92
CA GLU A 96 19.04 17.67 -11.18
C GLU A 96 19.97 17.75 -9.96
N LEU A 97 21.29 17.52 -10.13
CA LEU A 97 22.28 17.86 -9.08
C LEU A 97 23.71 18.11 -9.58
N VAL A 98 23.92 18.41 -10.87
CA VAL A 98 25.25 18.80 -11.37
C VAL A 98 25.31 20.31 -11.65
N GLY A 99 25.84 21.05 -10.68
CA GLY A 99 26.01 22.51 -10.72
C GLY A 99 27.24 23.00 -9.96
N VAL A 100 28.41 22.47 -10.33
CA VAL A 100 29.76 23.08 -10.42
C VAL A 100 30.24 24.05 -9.32
N GLY A 101 31.37 23.70 -8.68
CA GLY A 101 32.13 24.62 -7.82
C GLY A 101 33.55 24.19 -7.40
N ARG A 102 34.38 23.74 -8.36
CA ARG A 102 35.87 23.76 -8.40
C ARG A 102 36.73 23.29 -7.18
N SER A 103 37.48 22.22 -7.45
CA SER A 103 38.81 21.86 -6.93
C SER A 103 39.80 23.05 -7.06
N ASP A 104 40.83 23.20 -6.22
CA ASP A 104 42.05 22.39 -6.24
C ASP A 104 42.81 22.46 -4.90
N GLU A 105 43.11 21.30 -4.32
CA GLU A 105 44.22 21.10 -3.38
C GLU A 105 45.25 20.24 -4.11
N LYS A 106 46.45 20.78 -4.37
CA LYS A 106 47.62 19.99 -4.77
C LYS A 106 48.61 19.98 -3.61
N GLN A 107 48.91 18.78 -3.14
CA GLN A 107 50.02 18.46 -2.25
C GLN A 107 51.37 18.50 -3.01
N GLN A 108 52.43 18.93 -2.27
CA GLN A 108 53.83 18.46 -2.28
C GLN A 108 54.65 18.64 -3.60
N GLU A 109 55.91 19.08 -3.65
CA GLU A 109 57.10 18.66 -2.88
C GLU A 109 58.33 19.60 -3.18
N GLY A 110 59.23 19.73 -2.18
CA GLY A 110 60.69 20.02 -2.19
C GLY A 110 61.44 20.80 -3.30
N PHE A 111 62.14 21.87 -2.90
CA PHE A 111 63.62 21.91 -2.78
C PHE A 111 64.06 23.08 -1.89
#